data_AF-A0ABD2ASY3-F1
#
_entry.id   AF-A0ABD2ASY3-F1
#
_cell.length_a   1.000
_cell.length_b   1.000
_cell.length_c   1.000
_cell.angle_alpha   90.00
_cell.angle_beta   90.00
_cell.angle_gamma   90.00
#
_symmetry.space_group_name_H-M   'P 1'
#
loop_
_entity.id
_entity.type
_entity.pdbx_description
1 polymer ?
#
loop_
_entity_poly.entity_id
_entity_poly.type
_entity_poly.pdbx_seq_one_letter_code
_entity_poly.pdbx_strand_id
1 'polypeptide(L)'
;MDTVKEYVGCINPHWVAIVSAGMYTYLRHICIVGLCFEEENNPPFDPSYSSILFVFSALCLVAEYRLWPRSLKEPPIQLLYIYEMLVAALATNLVTRAIWLPLMHVIYCLTQESSKWLLWLNTTIGLSRYSFVTTFAYYLAKENAATHMAFCLSLLSFVWMLDATESLDTILDIWAKIEETFKESLESHERLEKRISFRNPEVTDCFTYRLATKSDP
;
A
#
# COMPACT_ATOMS: atom_id res chain seq x y z
N MET A 1 6.29 18.38 -19.92
CA MET A 1 4.82 18.47 -19.74
C MET A 1 4.08 17.50 -20.67
N ASP A 2 4.64 17.13 -21.81
CA ASP A 2 4.00 16.21 -22.76
C ASP A 2 4.01 14.73 -22.30
N THR A 3 5.06 14.31 -21.60
CA THR A 3 5.15 12.96 -21.02
C THR A 3 4.04 12.68 -20.01
N VAL A 4 3.75 13.63 -19.11
CA VAL A 4 2.63 13.52 -18.16
C VAL A 4 1.29 13.44 -18.88
N LYS A 5 1.15 14.11 -20.03
CA LYS A 5 -0.09 14.12 -20.83
C LYS A 5 -0.31 12.79 -21.56
N GLU A 6 0.75 12.12 -22.00
CA GLU A 6 0.70 10.74 -22.52
C GLU A 6 0.38 9.71 -21.42
N TYR A 7 0.96 9.85 -20.23
CA TYR A 7 0.62 8.99 -19.08
C TYR A 7 -0.85 9.18 -18.64
N VAL A 8 -1.34 10.43 -18.62
CA VAL A 8 -2.75 10.73 -18.30
C VAL A 8 -3.71 10.22 -19.38
N GLY A 9 -3.28 10.16 -20.64
CA GLY A 9 -4.04 9.54 -21.74
C GLY A 9 -4.19 8.02 -21.61
N CYS A 10 -3.33 7.36 -20.85
CA CYS A 10 -3.38 5.91 -20.59
C CYS A 10 -4.24 5.54 -19.38
N ILE A 11 -4.62 6.51 -18.53
CA ILE A 11 -5.38 6.24 -17.31
C ILE A 11 -6.87 6.24 -17.66
N ASN A 12 -7.51 5.07 -17.54
CA ASN A 12 -8.94 4.94 -17.70
C ASN A 12 -9.66 5.85 -16.68
N PRO A 13 -10.50 6.81 -17.11
CA PRO A 13 -11.18 7.75 -16.21
C PRO A 13 -12.10 7.02 -15.20
N HIS A 14 -12.61 5.85 -15.59
CA HIS A 14 -13.33 4.90 -14.74
C HIS A 14 -12.53 4.52 -13.48
N TRP A 15 -11.26 4.19 -13.67
CA TRP A 15 -10.39 3.69 -12.60
C TRP A 15 -10.16 4.78 -11.56
N VAL A 16 -9.89 6.00 -12.04
CA VAL A 16 -9.75 7.19 -11.18
C VAL A 16 -11.05 7.48 -10.45
N ALA A 17 -12.20 7.40 -11.11
CA ALA A 17 -13.50 7.66 -10.48
C ALA A 17 -13.78 6.68 -9.34
N ILE A 18 -13.56 5.37 -9.55
CA ILE A 18 -13.79 4.34 -8.53
C ILE A 18 -12.83 4.49 -7.36
N VAL A 19 -11.53 4.56 -7.64
CA VAL A 19 -10.52 4.60 -6.57
C VAL A 19 -10.63 5.90 -5.77
N SER A 20 -10.81 7.05 -6.43
CA SER A 20 -10.93 8.34 -5.74
C SER A 20 -12.23 8.45 -4.94
N ALA A 21 -13.38 8.08 -5.52
CA ALA A 21 -14.65 8.13 -4.81
C ALA A 21 -14.67 7.13 -3.64
N GLY A 22 -14.18 5.90 -3.87
CA GLY A 22 -14.06 4.88 -2.84
C GLY A 22 -13.18 5.35 -1.68
N MET A 23 -11.94 5.78 -1.95
CA MET A 23 -11.05 6.26 -0.90
C MET A 23 -11.60 7.50 -0.18
N TYR A 24 -12.26 8.41 -0.90
CA TYR A 24 -12.92 9.56 -0.29
C TYR A 24 -14.04 9.14 0.67
N THR A 25 -14.89 8.20 0.26
CA THR A 25 -15.96 7.67 1.13
C THR A 25 -15.39 6.99 2.37
N TYR A 26 -14.29 6.26 2.22
CA TYR A 26 -13.60 5.61 3.33
C TYR A 26 -13.04 6.61 4.34
N LEU A 27 -12.27 7.60 3.87
CA LEU A 27 -11.65 8.62 4.73
C LEU A 27 -12.67 9.52 5.44
N ARG A 28 -13.83 9.76 4.81
CA ARG A 28 -14.93 10.52 5.41
C ARG A 28 -15.90 9.67 6.21
N HIS A 29 -15.68 8.36 6.30
CA HIS A 29 -16.57 7.39 6.93
C HIS A 29 -18.03 7.48 6.41
N ILE A 30 -18.20 7.81 5.13
CA ILE A 30 -19.52 7.97 4.50
C ILE A 30 -20.08 6.58 4.19
N CYS A 31 -21.17 6.23 4.87
CA CYS A 31 -21.87 4.96 4.68
C CYS A 31 -23.14 5.18 3.84
N ILE A 32 -23.21 4.56 2.66
CA ILE A 32 -24.37 4.69 1.75
C ILE A 32 -25.50 3.71 2.12
N VAL A 33 -25.12 2.52 2.61
CA VAL A 33 -26.08 1.53 3.08
C VAL A 33 -26.25 1.70 4.57
N GLY A 34 -27.50 1.71 5.03
CA GLY A 34 -27.90 1.64 6.44
C GLY A 34 -27.51 0.33 7.13
N LEU A 35 -26.37 -0.27 6.78
CA LEU A 35 -25.63 -1.26 7.58
C LEU A 35 -25.07 -0.64 8.87
N CYS A 36 -25.60 0.50 9.29
CA CYS A 36 -25.58 1.05 10.64
C CYS A 36 -26.24 0.04 11.59
N PHE A 37 -25.52 -1.02 11.92
CA PHE A 37 -25.65 -1.54 13.26
C PHE A 37 -25.17 -0.43 14.18
N GLU A 38 -26.09 0.07 15.02
CA GLU A 38 -25.79 0.89 16.18
C GLU A 38 -24.90 0.06 17.10
N GLU A 39 -23.60 0.11 16.90
CA GLU A 39 -22.66 -0.32 17.93
C GLU A 39 -21.43 0.58 17.86
N GLU A 40 -21.56 1.62 18.67
CA GLU A 40 -20.53 2.14 19.56
C GLU A 40 -19.28 2.79 18.93
N ASN A 41 -19.30 4.12 19.01
CA ASN A 41 -18.20 4.97 19.46
C ASN A 41 -16.80 4.36 19.32
N ASN A 42 -16.16 4.70 18.20
CA ASN A 42 -14.80 4.37 17.82
C ASN A 42 -14.60 2.88 17.53
N PRO A 43 -14.26 2.49 16.28
CA PRO A 43 -13.65 1.17 16.11
C PRO A 43 -12.50 1.06 17.11
N PRO A 44 -12.29 -0.09 17.78
CA PRO A 44 -11.19 -0.27 18.74
C PRO A 44 -9.80 -0.07 18.09
N PHE A 45 -9.77 0.07 16.77
CA PHE A 45 -8.62 0.37 15.97
C PHE A 45 -8.86 1.69 15.23
N ASP A 46 -8.05 2.69 15.54
CA ASP A 46 -7.92 3.91 14.73
C ASP A 46 -7.73 3.54 13.24
N PRO A 47 -8.13 4.40 12.29
CA PRO A 47 -7.84 4.22 10.87
C PRO A 47 -6.33 4.13 10.65
N SER A 48 -5.81 2.93 10.79
CA SER A 48 -4.40 2.62 10.68
C SER A 48 -4.03 2.64 9.20
N TYR A 49 -2.77 3.00 8.90
CA TYR A 49 -2.22 2.93 7.55
C TYR A 49 -2.48 1.57 6.87
N SER A 50 -2.56 0.51 7.67
CA SER A 50 -2.92 -0.84 7.22
C SER A 50 -4.31 -0.94 6.60
N SER A 51 -5.32 -0.35 7.23
CA SER A 51 -6.69 -0.36 6.73
C SER A 51 -6.86 0.44 5.44
N ILE A 52 -6.15 1.58 5.32
CA ILE A 52 -6.07 2.38 4.09
C ILE A 52 -5.48 1.55 2.95
N LEU A 53 -4.34 0.89 3.18
CA LEU A 53 -3.69 0.04 2.17
C LEU A 53 -4.58 -1.12 1.74
N PHE A 54 -5.26 -1.76 2.69
CA PHE A 54 -6.17 -2.85 2.39
C PHE A 54 -7.36 -2.39 1.54
N VAL A 55 -8.04 -1.31 1.95
CA VAL A 55 -9.18 -0.75 1.19
C VAL A 55 -8.76 -0.27 -0.19
N PHE A 56 -7.60 0.38 -0.29
CA PHE A 56 -7.03 0.78 -1.57
C PHE A 56 -6.81 -0.44 -2.48
N SER A 57 -6.20 -1.51 -1.97
CA SER A 57 -5.95 -2.72 -2.75
C SER A 57 -7.25 -3.36 -3.28
N ALA A 58 -8.28 -3.41 -2.45
CA ALA A 58 -9.59 -3.92 -2.85
C ALA A 58 -10.28 -3.02 -3.89
N LEU A 59 -10.17 -1.70 -3.76
CA LEU A 59 -10.74 -0.75 -4.72
C LEU A 59 -10.07 -0.84 -6.09
N CYS A 60 -8.74 -1.00 -6.13
CA CYS A 60 -8.01 -1.20 -7.38
C CYS A 60 -8.45 -2.49 -8.08
N LEU A 61 -8.65 -3.59 -7.34
CA LEU A 61 -9.22 -4.82 -7.90
C LEU A 61 -10.62 -4.60 -8.45
N VAL A 62 -11.48 -3.91 -7.71
CA VAL A 62 -12.85 -3.59 -8.15
C VAL A 62 -12.85 -2.73 -9.42
N ALA A 63 -11.91 -1.80 -9.54
CA ALA A 63 -11.77 -0.91 -10.69
C ALA A 63 -11.27 -1.61 -11.96
N GLU A 64 -10.61 -2.76 -11.83
CA GLU A 64 -10.20 -3.59 -12.97
C GLU A 64 -11.40 -4.32 -13.60
N TYR A 65 -12.37 -4.70 -12.78
CA TYR A 65 -13.58 -5.33 -13.28
C TYR A 65 -14.50 -4.29 -13.95
N ARG A 66 -14.94 -4.59 -15.17
CA ARG A 66 -16.01 -3.82 -15.81
C ARG A 66 -17.33 -4.05 -15.07
N LEU A 67 -17.68 -3.11 -14.20
CA LEU A 67 -18.88 -3.16 -13.36
C LEU A 67 -20.17 -2.93 -14.14
N TRP A 68 -20.08 -2.44 -15.39
CA TRP A 68 -21.25 -2.25 -16.23
C TRP A 68 -21.73 -3.57 -16.85
N PRO A 69 -22.97 -4.01 -16.57
CA PRO A 69 -23.52 -5.21 -17.18
C PRO A 69 -23.71 -4.99 -18.69
N ARG A 70 -23.12 -5.87 -19.50
CA ARG A 70 -23.21 -5.85 -20.99
C ARG A 70 -24.64 -5.97 -21.53
N SER A 71 -25.62 -6.24 -20.66
CA SER A 71 -27.02 -6.46 -21.01
C SER A 71 -27.85 -5.17 -21.08
N LEU A 72 -27.33 -4.02 -20.65
CA LEU A 72 -28.05 -2.75 -20.64
C LEU A 72 -27.65 -1.86 -21.82
N LYS A 73 -28.65 -1.24 -22.46
CA LYS A 73 -28.47 -0.22 -23.50
C LYS A 73 -27.58 0.91 -22.97
N GLU A 74 -26.64 1.39 -23.78
CA GLU A 74 -25.64 2.40 -23.39
C GLU A 74 -26.33 3.60 -22.70
N PRO A 75 -26.05 3.83 -21.41
CA PRO A 75 -26.68 4.90 -20.63
C PRO A 75 -26.06 6.26 -20.98
N PRO A 76 -26.72 7.37 -20.59
CA PRO A 76 -26.07 8.68 -20.61
C PRO A 76 -24.84 8.70 -19.68
N ILE A 77 -23.77 9.36 -20.12
CA ILE A 77 -22.47 9.42 -19.44
C ILE A 77 -22.56 9.86 -17.96
N GLN A 78 -23.48 10.75 -17.61
CA GLN A 78 -23.66 11.21 -16.24
C GLN A 78 -24.16 10.09 -15.31
N LEU A 79 -25.05 9.23 -15.80
CA LEU A 79 -25.61 8.13 -15.02
C LEU A 79 -24.54 7.06 -14.75
N LEU A 80 -23.63 6.85 -15.72
CA LEU A 80 -22.50 5.95 -15.58
C LEU A 80 -21.59 6.39 -14.41
N TYR A 81 -21.19 7.66 -14.35
CA TYR A 81 -20.36 8.17 -13.26
C TYR A 81 -21.04 8.09 -11.89
N ILE A 82 -22.33 8.40 -11.82
CA ILE A 82 -23.09 8.30 -10.56
C ILE A 82 -23.15 6.83 -10.10
N TYR A 83 -23.39 5.90 -11.03
CA TYR A 83 -23.40 4.48 -10.73
C TYR A 83 -22.04 3.98 -10.24
N GLU A 84 -20.95 4.37 -10.90
CA GLU A 84 -19.59 3.98 -10.51
C GLU A 84 -19.21 4.51 -9.13
N MET A 85 -19.56 5.77 -8.81
CA MET A 85 -19.35 6.31 -7.47
C MET A 85 -20.18 5.59 -6.40
N LEU A 86 -21.43 5.23 -6.73
CA LEU A 86 -22.30 4.49 -5.83
C LEU A 86 -21.75 3.08 -5.56
N VAL A 87 -21.28 2.39 -6.60
CA VAL A 87 -20.69 1.06 -6.49
C VAL A 87 -19.36 1.09 -5.74
N ALA A 88 -18.52 2.10 -6.00
CA ALA A 88 -17.27 2.30 -5.27
C ALA A 88 -17.54 2.48 -3.76
N ALA A 89 -18.51 3.31 -3.42
CA ALA A 89 -18.90 3.55 -2.03
C ALA A 89 -19.60 2.34 -1.38
N LEU A 90 -20.34 1.53 -2.15
CA LEU A 90 -20.88 0.26 -1.65
C LEU A 90 -19.74 -0.73 -1.36
N ALA A 91 -18.80 -0.85 -2.30
CA ALA A 91 -17.67 -1.75 -2.20
C ALA A 91 -16.78 -1.39 -1.01
N THR A 92 -16.47 -0.11 -0.78
CA THR A 92 -15.71 0.30 0.41
C THR A 92 -16.40 -0.06 1.71
N ASN A 93 -17.70 0.15 1.80
CA ASN A 93 -18.47 -0.21 3.00
C ASN A 93 -18.48 -1.73 3.23
N LEU A 94 -18.59 -2.53 2.17
CA LEU A 94 -18.54 -3.98 2.25
C LEU A 94 -17.15 -4.48 2.64
N VAL A 95 -16.09 -3.98 2.00
CA VAL A 95 -14.71 -4.36 2.29
C VAL A 95 -14.34 -4.03 3.74
N THR A 96 -14.71 -2.85 4.21
CA THR A 96 -14.39 -2.42 5.58
C THR A 96 -15.17 -3.19 6.63
N ARG A 97 -16.49 -3.35 6.44
CA ARG A 97 -17.34 -3.93 7.49
C ARG A 97 -17.46 -5.45 7.43
N ALA A 98 -17.58 -6.02 6.23
CA ALA A 98 -17.78 -7.45 6.07
C ALA A 98 -16.46 -8.23 6.05
N ILE A 99 -15.36 -7.60 5.65
CA ILE A 99 -14.06 -8.28 5.50
C ILE A 99 -13.07 -7.79 6.54
N TRP A 100 -12.75 -6.49 6.56
CA TRP A 100 -11.67 -5.95 7.39
C TRP A 100 -11.95 -6.08 8.89
N LEU A 101 -13.14 -5.66 9.36
CA LEU A 101 -13.49 -5.74 10.78
C LEU A 101 -13.44 -7.19 11.31
N PRO A 102 -14.10 -8.19 10.70
CA PRO A 102 -13.99 -9.58 11.15
C PRO A 102 -12.55 -10.11 11.08
N LEU A 103 -11.80 -9.76 10.04
CA LEU A 103 -10.41 -10.16 9.89
C LEU A 103 -9.54 -9.65 11.05
N MET A 104 -9.74 -8.39 11.48
CA MET A 104 -9.05 -7.84 12.65
C MET A 104 -9.36 -8.60 13.94
N HIS A 105 -10.62 -9.00 14.15
CA HIS A 105 -11.00 -9.83 15.30
C HIS A 105 -10.30 -11.19 15.25
N VAL A 106 -10.26 -11.82 14.09
CA VAL A 106 -9.57 -13.11 13.90
C VAL A 106 -8.07 -12.97 14.18
N ILE A 107 -7.41 -11.94 13.65
CA ILE A 107 -5.99 -11.67 13.91
C ILE A 107 -5.76 -11.50 15.42
N TYR A 108 -6.59 -10.69 16.08
CA TYR A 108 -6.48 -10.46 17.51
C TYR A 108 -6.61 -11.77 18.30
N CYS A 109 -7.67 -12.55 18.07
CA CYS A 109 -7.84 -13.86 18.69
C CYS A 109 -6.67 -14.79 18.41
N LEU A 110 -6.17 -14.84 17.17
CA LEU A 110 -5.05 -15.69 16.79
C LEU A 110 -3.75 -15.29 17.52
N THR A 111 -3.48 -13.98 17.66
CA THR A 111 -2.31 -13.49 18.39
C THR A 111 -2.38 -13.82 19.89
N GLN A 112 -3.58 -13.74 20.49
CA GLN A 112 -3.77 -14.10 21.89
C GLN A 112 -3.64 -15.61 22.13
N GLU A 113 -4.26 -16.44 21.28
CA GLU A 113 -4.19 -17.90 21.43
C GLU A 113 -2.78 -18.43 21.13
N SER A 114 -2.09 -17.87 20.13
CA SER A 114 -0.69 -18.23 19.86
C SER A 114 0.25 -17.83 21.01
N SER A 115 0.00 -16.70 21.70
CA SER A 115 0.74 -16.35 22.92
C SER A 115 0.57 -17.40 24.01
N LYS A 116 -0.67 -17.81 24.32
CA LYS A 116 -0.96 -18.87 25.31
C LYS A 116 -0.32 -20.19 24.92
N TRP A 117 -0.40 -20.57 23.65
CA TRP A 117 0.19 -21.79 23.14
C TRP A 117 1.72 -21.79 23.25
N LEU A 118 2.37 -20.66 22.94
CA LEU A 118 3.82 -20.50 23.10
C LEU A 118 4.26 -20.57 24.57
N LEU A 119 3.48 -20.00 25.50
CA LEU A 119 3.75 -20.13 26.93
C LEU A 119 3.63 -21.60 27.39
N TRP A 120 2.58 -22.30 26.96
CA TRP A 120 2.39 -23.72 27.24
C TRP A 120 3.54 -24.57 26.70
N LEU A 121 3.95 -24.33 25.45
CA LEU A 121 5.08 -25.00 24.83
C LEU A 121 6.39 -24.75 25.60
N ASN A 122 6.64 -23.51 26.03
CA ASN A 122 7.81 -23.17 26.84
C ASN A 122 7.84 -23.94 28.17
N THR A 123 6.69 -24.09 28.83
CA THR A 123 6.59 -24.89 30.07
C THR A 123 6.80 -26.39 29.82
N THR A 124 6.36 -26.89 28.67
CA THR A 124 6.44 -28.33 28.33
C THR A 124 7.87 -28.75 27.98
N ILE A 125 8.64 -27.89 27.33
CA ILE A 125 10.05 -28.17 26.98
C ILE A 125 10.99 -27.82 28.16
N GLY A 126 10.49 -27.19 29.23
CA GLY A 126 11.29 -26.83 30.41
C GLY A 126 12.30 -25.72 30.15
N LEU A 127 12.03 -24.84 29.17
CA LEU A 127 12.90 -23.69 28.88
C LEU A 127 12.82 -22.64 29.99
N SER A 128 13.90 -21.89 30.17
CA SER A 128 13.98 -20.84 31.21
C SER A 128 12.97 -19.71 30.97
N ARG A 129 12.64 -18.97 32.04
CA ARG A 129 11.73 -17.81 31.98
C ARG A 129 12.22 -16.66 31.08
N TYR A 130 13.50 -16.66 30.71
CA TYR A 130 14.13 -15.67 29.83
C TYR A 130 14.39 -16.22 28.42
N SER A 131 13.75 -17.33 28.05
CA SER A 131 13.85 -17.88 26.70
C SER A 131 13.28 -16.91 25.67
N PHE A 132 13.82 -16.98 24.45
CA PHE A 132 13.29 -16.24 23.31
C PHE A 132 11.80 -16.51 23.07
N VAL A 133 11.35 -17.75 23.33
CA VAL A 133 9.95 -18.19 23.23
C VAL A 133 9.05 -17.42 24.19
N THR A 134 9.49 -17.21 25.43
CA THR A 134 8.74 -16.46 26.44
C THR A 134 8.62 -14.99 26.06
N THR A 135 9.71 -14.38 25.58
CA THR A 135 9.72 -12.99 25.09
C THR A 135 8.77 -12.82 23.90
N PHE A 136 8.77 -13.77 22.96
CA PHE A 136 7.88 -13.74 21.80
C PHE A 136 6.41 -13.91 22.23
N ALA A 137 6.13 -14.82 23.16
CA ALA A 137 4.78 -14.99 23.70
C ALA A 137 4.24 -13.71 24.37
N TYR A 138 5.07 -13.04 25.18
CA TYR A 138 4.69 -11.75 25.77
C TYR A 138 4.53 -10.63 24.74
N TYR A 139 5.27 -10.67 23.64
CA TYR A 139 5.06 -9.74 22.53
C TYR A 139 3.73 -9.98 21.85
N LEU A 140 3.37 -11.23 21.54
CA LEU A 140 2.09 -11.58 20.91
C LEU A 140 0.87 -11.30 21.80
N ALA A 141 1.05 -11.26 23.12
CA ALA A 141 0.00 -10.86 24.04
C ALA A 141 -0.33 -9.35 23.98
N LYS A 142 0.53 -8.52 23.38
CA LYS A 142 0.30 -7.08 23.27
C LYS A 142 -0.54 -6.75 22.04
N GLU A 143 -1.37 -5.72 22.16
CA GLU A 143 -2.21 -5.21 21.07
C GLU A 143 -1.38 -4.76 19.85
N ASN A 144 -0.14 -4.29 20.06
CA ASN A 144 0.78 -3.94 18.98
C ASN A 144 1.11 -5.12 18.06
N ALA A 145 1.14 -6.36 18.56
CA ALA A 145 1.40 -7.51 17.70
C ALA A 145 0.27 -7.72 16.68
N ALA A 146 -0.98 -7.51 17.10
CA ALA A 146 -2.13 -7.58 16.20
C ALA A 146 -2.08 -6.49 15.13
N THR A 147 -1.67 -5.26 15.46
CA THR A 147 -1.55 -4.17 14.48
C THR A 147 -0.41 -4.40 13.48
N HIS A 148 0.72 -4.96 13.91
CA HIS A 148 1.80 -5.36 12.99
C HIS A 148 1.37 -6.50 12.06
N MET A 149 0.66 -7.51 12.58
CA MET A 149 0.14 -8.61 11.75
C MET A 149 -0.89 -8.11 10.73
N ALA A 150 -1.78 -7.20 11.13
CA ALA A 150 -2.70 -6.52 10.21
C ALA A 150 -1.94 -5.76 9.12
N PHE A 151 -0.87 -5.03 9.49
CA PHE A 151 -0.03 -4.33 8.53
C PHE A 151 0.61 -5.28 7.51
N CYS A 152 1.20 -6.38 7.97
CA CYS A 152 1.76 -7.40 7.08
C CYS A 152 0.71 -8.00 6.13
N LEU A 153 -0.51 -8.27 6.63
CA LEU A 153 -1.61 -8.74 5.79
C LEU A 153 -2.05 -7.70 4.76
N SER A 154 -2.12 -6.42 5.14
CA SER A 154 -2.45 -5.36 4.19
C SER A 154 -1.37 -5.17 3.10
N LEU A 155 -0.08 -5.32 3.45
CA LEU A 155 1.01 -5.33 2.48
C LEU A 155 0.91 -6.53 1.55
N LEU A 156 0.63 -7.72 2.08
CA LEU A 156 0.44 -8.92 1.27
C LEU A 156 -0.73 -8.74 0.29
N SER A 157 -1.86 -8.21 0.77
CA SER A 157 -3.04 -7.89 -0.06
C SER A 157 -2.69 -6.89 -1.16
N PHE A 158 -1.89 -5.87 -0.84
CA PHE A 158 -1.42 -4.90 -1.81
C PHE A 158 -0.50 -5.54 -2.88
N VAL A 159 0.45 -6.38 -2.48
CA VAL A 159 1.31 -7.10 -3.43
C VAL A 159 0.48 -8.04 -4.31
N TRP A 160 -0.50 -8.74 -3.74
CA TRP A 160 -1.44 -9.57 -4.50
C TRP A 160 -2.28 -8.78 -5.48
N MET A 161 -2.74 -7.58 -5.10
CA MET A 161 -3.40 -6.69 -6.04
C MET A 161 -2.45 -6.33 -7.19
N LEU A 162 -1.18 -6.00 -6.92
CA LEU A 162 -0.23 -5.63 -7.97
C LEU A 162 -0.03 -6.75 -8.99
N ASP A 163 0.05 -7.99 -8.50
CA ASP A 163 0.16 -9.21 -9.30
C ASP A 163 -1.11 -9.44 -10.13
N ALA A 164 -2.28 -9.33 -9.50
CA ALA A 164 -3.57 -9.53 -10.16
C ALA A 164 -3.88 -8.47 -11.25
N THR A 165 -3.34 -7.26 -11.13
CA THR A 165 -3.51 -6.19 -12.13
C THR A 165 -2.36 -6.12 -13.13
N GLU A 166 -1.46 -7.12 -13.17
CA GLU A 166 -0.23 -7.16 -14.00
C GLU A 166 0.69 -5.93 -13.83
N SER A 167 0.38 -5.08 -12.84
CA SER A 167 1.12 -3.85 -12.56
C SER A 167 2.47 -4.15 -11.92
N LEU A 168 2.61 -5.31 -11.27
CA LEU A 168 3.87 -5.77 -10.70
C LEU A 168 4.94 -5.90 -11.78
N ASP A 169 4.63 -6.50 -12.93
CA ASP A 169 5.57 -6.65 -14.05
C ASP A 169 5.98 -5.28 -14.59
N THR A 170 5.03 -4.37 -14.76
CA THR A 170 5.32 -3.00 -15.24
C THR A 170 6.20 -2.22 -14.26
N ILE A 171 5.97 -2.37 -12.95
CA ILE A 171 6.79 -1.73 -11.91
C ILE A 171 8.18 -2.34 -11.91
N LEU A 172 8.29 -3.67 -11.97
CA LEU A 172 9.56 -4.39 -11.96
C LEU A 172 10.43 -4.03 -13.18
N ASP A 173 9.81 -3.89 -14.35
CA ASP A 173 10.48 -3.38 -15.57
C ASP A 173 10.98 -1.95 -15.40
N ILE A 174 10.19 -1.07 -14.77
CA ILE A 174 10.60 0.31 -14.46
C ILE A 174 11.79 0.32 -13.47
N TRP A 175 11.74 -0.51 -12.43
CA TRP A 175 12.83 -0.62 -11.44
C TRP A 175 14.11 -1.17 -12.07
N ALA A 176 14.01 -2.21 -12.91
CA ALA A 176 15.16 -2.75 -13.65
C ALA A 176 15.80 -1.66 -14.52
N LYS A 177 14.99 -0.87 -15.23
CA LYS A 177 15.46 0.25 -16.05
C LYS A 177 16.09 1.37 -15.22
N ILE A 178 15.57 1.65 -14.02
CA ILE A 178 16.17 2.61 -13.09
C ILE A 178 17.52 2.09 -12.57
N GLU A 179 17.63 0.80 -12.26
CA GLU A 179 18.90 0.20 -11.83
C GLU A 179 19.96 0.27 -12.93
N GLU A 180 19.59 0.01 -14.19
CA GLU A 180 20.47 0.19 -15.34
C GLU A 180 20.91 1.65 -15.50
N THR A 181 19.97 2.59 -15.43
CA THR A 181 20.26 4.04 -15.51
C THR A 181 21.18 4.48 -14.37
N PHE A 182 20.98 3.94 -13.17
CA PHE A 182 21.81 4.22 -12.01
C PHE A 182 23.23 3.66 -12.18
N LYS A 183 23.37 2.43 -12.68
CA LYS A 183 24.66 1.81 -13.02
C LYS A 183 25.40 2.59 -14.09
N GLU A 184 24.73 3.03 -15.15
CA GLU A 184 25.34 3.88 -16.18
C GLU A 184 25.79 5.24 -15.62
N SER A 185 25.02 5.84 -14.72
CA SER A 185 25.42 7.07 -14.02
C SER A 185 26.64 6.86 -13.12
N LEU A 186 26.72 5.70 -12.46
CA LEU A 186 27.83 5.35 -11.58
C LEU A 186 29.10 5.07 -12.39
N GLU A 187 28.99 4.31 -13.49
CA GLU A 187 30.11 4.02 -14.38
C GLU A 187 30.61 5.27 -15.12
N SER A 188 29.72 6.18 -15.48
CA SER A 188 30.10 7.47 -16.07
C SER A 188 30.78 8.37 -15.03
N HIS A 189 30.36 8.32 -13.77
CA HIS A 189 31.04 9.00 -12.66
C HIS A 189 32.42 8.39 -12.38
N GLU A 190 32.55 7.07 -12.37
CA GLU A 190 33.83 6.37 -12.18
C GLU A 190 34.77 6.58 -13.39
N ARG A 191 34.23 6.70 -14.61
CA ARG A 191 35.01 7.08 -15.81
C ARG A 191 35.45 8.55 -15.78
N LEU A 192 34.64 9.45 -15.23
CA LEU A 192 35.01 10.85 -14.98
C LEU A 192 36.12 10.91 -13.91
N GLU A 193 35.99 10.17 -12.82
CA GLU A 193 36.97 10.11 -11.74
C GLU A 193 38.31 9.52 -12.22
N LYS A 194 38.28 8.43 -13.02
CA LYS A 194 39.50 7.87 -13.67
C LYS A 194 40.11 8.79 -14.74
N ARG A 195 39.31 9.65 -15.39
CA ARG A 195 39.83 10.68 -16.32
C ARG A 195 40.52 11.85 -15.60
N ILE A 196 40.22 12.06 -14.32
CA ILE A 196 40.89 13.05 -13.47
C ILE A 196 42.07 12.38 -12.73
N SER A 197 42.87 11.56 -13.43
CA SER A 197 44.21 11.20 -12.96
C SER A 197 45.19 12.21 -13.53
N PHE A 198 45.41 13.30 -12.79
CA PHE A 198 46.40 14.32 -13.12
C PHE A 198 47.79 13.69 -13.27
N ARG A 199 48.32 13.73 -14.49
CA ARG A 199 49.74 13.48 -14.78
C ARG A 199 50.54 14.76 -14.51
N ASN A 200 50.59 15.19 -13.25
CA ASN A 200 51.68 15.97 -12.64
C ASN A 200 51.27 16.39 -11.21
N PRO A 201 52.18 16.24 -10.22
CA PRO A 201 51.91 16.65 -8.85
C PRO A 201 52.31 18.11 -8.70
N GLU A 202 51.36 19.03 -8.71
CA GLU A 202 51.44 20.33 -8.05
C GLU A 202 50.13 21.06 -8.31
N VAL A 203 49.60 21.72 -7.28
CA VAL A 203 48.31 22.43 -7.23
C VAL A 203 47.11 21.53 -6.89
N THR A 204 47.04 21.15 -5.62
CA THR A 204 45.77 21.00 -4.90
C THR A 204 45.06 22.35 -4.84
N ASP A 205 43.91 22.48 -5.52
CA ASP A 205 42.84 23.35 -5.05
C ASP A 205 41.48 22.75 -5.41
N CYS A 206 40.73 22.46 -4.35
CA CYS A 206 39.47 21.75 -4.36
C CYS A 206 38.34 22.69 -4.79
N PHE A 207 37.94 22.65 -6.06
CA PHE A 207 36.77 23.41 -6.54
C PHE A 207 35.48 22.61 -6.33
N THR A 208 34.86 22.78 -5.16
CA THR A 208 33.49 22.35 -4.90
C THR A 208 32.49 23.25 -5.62
N TYR A 209 31.85 22.77 -6.69
CA TYR A 209 30.67 23.42 -7.24
C TYR A 209 29.45 23.14 -6.33
N ARG A 210 29.07 24.12 -5.51
CA ARG A 210 27.69 24.27 -5.01
C ARG A 210 26.80 24.60 -6.21
N LEU A 211 26.05 23.63 -6.72
CA LEU A 211 24.89 23.92 -7.57
C LEU A 211 23.77 24.47 -6.69
N ALA A 212 23.82 25.79 -6.51
CA ALA A 212 22.72 26.58 -6.00
C ALA A 212 21.58 26.56 -7.03
N THR A 213 20.45 26.00 -6.59
CA THR A 213 19.08 26.45 -6.85
C THR A 213 18.92 27.52 -7.94
N LYS A 214 18.34 27.10 -9.07
CA LYS A 214 17.78 28.00 -10.08
C LYS A 214 16.43 28.50 -9.57
N SER A 215 16.38 29.74 -9.11
CA SER A 215 15.15 30.49 -8.81
C SER A 215 14.79 31.41 -9.99
N ASP A 216 13.66 31.08 -10.62
CA ASP A 216 12.60 31.94 -11.18
C ASP A 216 12.93 32.96 -12.29
N PRO A 217 11.92 33.53 -13.01
CA PRO A 217 10.48 33.23 -13.04
C PRO A 217 9.95 32.64 -14.37
#